data_AF-A0A139NEU0-F1
#
_entry.id   AF-A0A139NEU0-F1
#
_cell.length_a   1.000
_cell.length_b   1.000
_cell.length_c   1.000
_cell.angle_alpha   90.00
_cell.angle_beta   90.00
_cell.angle_gamma   90.00
#
_symmetry.space_group_name_H-M   'P 1'
#
loop_
_entity.id
_entity.type
_entity.pdbx_description
1 polymer ?
#
loop_
_entity_poly.entity_id
_entity_poly.type
_entity_poly.pdbx_seq_one_letter_code
_entity_poly.pdbx_strand_id
1 'polypeptide(L)' 'MANVKDFTVLTNEELATVSGGWGYTWGCSDGHTSAWHLFRNTAQQNADTYARVHGVICGVYNA' A
#
# COMPACT_ATOMS: atom_id res chain seq x y z
N MET A 1 14.91 -22.69 9.74
CA MET A 1 13.76 -22.47 8.83
C MET A 1 13.00 -21.29 9.40
N ALA A 2 13.06 -20.12 8.75
CA ALA A 2 12.40 -18.92 9.26
C ALA A 2 10.89 -19.07 9.05
N ASN A 3 10.14 -19.04 10.15
CA ASN A 3 8.68 -19.05 10.17
C ASN A 3 8.21 -17.69 9.62
N VAL A 4 7.96 -17.61 8.31
CA VAL A 4 7.37 -16.44 7.67
C VAL A 4 5.95 -16.35 8.23
N LYS A 5 5.74 -15.51 9.23
CA LYS A 5 4.40 -15.16 9.72
C LYS A 5 3.59 -14.76 8.49
N ASP A 6 2.47 -15.45 8.27
CA ASP A 6 1.46 -15.07 7.30
C ASP A 6 1.27 -13.56 7.36
N PHE A 7 1.66 -12.87 6.28
CA PHE A 7 1.26 -11.48 6.07
C PHE A 7 -0.24 -11.53 5.84
N THR A 8 -1.01 -11.47 6.92
CA THR A 8 -2.47 -11.49 6.87
C THR A 8 -2.86 -10.25 6.07
N VAL A 9 -3.34 -10.47 4.85
CA VAL A 9 -3.82 -9.38 3.99
C VAL A 9 -5.03 -8.79 4.71
N LEU A 10 -4.89 -7.58 5.23
CA LEU A 10 -5.98 -6.86 5.87
C LEU A 10 -7.11 -6.67 4.85
N THR A 11 -8.32 -7.00 5.26
CA THR A 11 -9.54 -6.70 4.49
C THR A 11 -9.70 -5.18 4.34
N ASN A 12 -10.48 -4.75 3.34
CA ASN A 12 -10.74 -3.32 3.13
C ASN A 12 -11.38 -2.66 4.35
N GLU A 13 -12.19 -3.39 5.13
CA GLU A 13 -12.81 -2.93 6.37
C GLU A 13 -11.80 -2.80 7.51
N GLU A 14 -10.87 -3.75 7.63
CA GLU A 14 -9.76 -3.66 8.60
C GLU A 14 -8.81 -2.51 8.26
N LEU A 15 -8.53 -2.29 6.97
CA LEU A 15 -7.77 -1.12 6.52
C LEU A 15 -8.49 0.18 6.89
N ALA A 16 -9.78 0.30 6.57
CA ALA A 16 -10.58 1.49 6.89
C ALA A 16 -10.65 1.77 8.41
N THR A 17 -10.74 0.72 9.23
CA THR A 17 -10.85 0.82 10.69
C THR A 17 -9.53 1.22 11.35
N VAL A 18 -8.38 0.73 10.85
CA VAL A 18 -7.06 0.98 11.47
C VAL A 18 -6.52 2.38 11.19
N SER A 19 -6.90 3.03 10.08
CA SER A 19 -6.16 4.20 9.57
C SER A 19 -6.97 5.47 9.29
N GLY A 20 -8.27 5.53 9.62
CA GLY A 20 -8.98 6.79 9.89
C GLY A 20 -8.94 7.88 8.81
N GLY A 21 -8.64 7.52 7.56
CA GLY A 21 -8.31 8.43 6.48
C GLY A 21 -9.34 8.43 5.35
N TRP A 22 -9.62 9.59 4.77
CA TRP A 22 -10.40 9.66 3.53
C TRP A 22 -9.43 9.48 2.38
N GLY A 23 -9.44 8.33 1.70
CA GLY A 23 -8.59 8.04 0.53
C GLY A 23 -7.28 7.32 0.88
N TYR A 24 -6.38 7.23 -0.10
CA TYR A 24 -5.26 6.30 -0.11
C TYR A 24 -3.98 6.93 -0.65
N THR A 25 -2.85 6.62 -0.03
CA THR A 25 -1.49 6.90 -0.49
C THR A 25 -0.71 5.60 -0.60
N TRP A 26 0.38 5.60 -1.37
CA TRP A 26 1.32 4.48 -1.38
C TRP A 26 2.74 4.97 -1.11
N GLY A 27 3.52 4.10 -0.47
CA GLY A 27 4.93 4.34 -0.18
C GLY A 27 5.75 3.10 -0.49
N CYS A 28 7.02 3.30 -0.83
CA CYS A 28 7.93 2.23 -1.24
C CYS A 28 9.17 2.14 -0.34
N SER A 29 9.85 1.00 -0.39
CA SER A 29 11.04 0.70 0.42
C SER A 29 12.25 1.61 0.15
N ASP A 30 12.23 2.38 -0.94
CA ASP A 30 13.23 3.39 -1.29
C ASP A 30 12.93 4.79 -0.72
N GLY A 31 11.83 4.93 0.03
CA GLY A 31 11.38 6.19 0.62
C GLY A 31 10.51 7.05 -0.30
N HIS A 32 10.21 6.60 -1.53
CA HIS A 32 9.25 7.29 -2.38
C HIS A 32 7.83 7.17 -1.82
N THR A 33 7.06 8.26 -1.88
CA THR A 33 5.65 8.32 -1.44
C THR A 33 4.81 9.06 -2.47
N SER A 34 3.60 8.59 -2.70
CA SER A 34 2.67 9.15 -3.68
C SER A 34 1.92 10.36 -3.16
N ALA A 35 1.31 11.09 -4.09
CA ALA A 35 0.19 11.97 -3.77
C ALA A 35 -1.04 11.15 -3.33
N TRP A 36 -2.02 11.85 -2.77
CA TRP A 36 -3.29 11.28 -2.36
C TRP A 36 -4.13 10.76 -3.55
N HIS A 37 -4.84 9.65 -3.34
CA HIS A 37 -5.76 9.06 -4.29
C HIS A 37 -7.12 8.78 -3.64
N LEU A 38 -8.21 9.09 -4.35
CA LEU A 38 -9.57 8.82 -3.86
C LEU A 38 -9.87 7.32 -3.75
N PHE A 39 -9.35 6.51 -4.68
CA PHE A 39 -9.65 5.09 -4.78
C PHE A 39 -8.41 4.23 -4.51
N ARG A 40 -8.59 3.22 -3.64
CA ARG A 40 -7.54 2.24 -3.31
C ARG A 40 -6.95 1.58 -4.54
N ASN A 41 -7.82 1.26 -5.50
CA ASN A 41 -7.48 0.55 -6.73
C ASN A 41 -6.48 1.36 -7.56
N THR A 42 -6.70 2.68 -7.65
CA THR A 42 -5.80 3.60 -8.35
C THR A 42 -4.45 3.69 -7.65
N ALA A 43 -4.45 3.83 -6.31
CA ALA A 43 -3.21 3.82 -5.54
C ALA A 43 -2.43 2.51 -5.70
N GLN A 44 -3.12 1.36 -5.67
CA GLN A 44 -2.52 0.03 -5.82
C GLN A 44 -1.90 -0.16 -7.21
N GLN A 45 -2.62 0.18 -8.28
CA GLN A 45 -2.09 0.05 -9.64
C GLN A 45 -0.82 0.89 -9.82
N ASN A 46 -0.82 2.11 -9.31
CA ASN A 46 0.35 2.99 -9.37
C ASN A 46 1.54 2.45 -8.56
N ALA A 47 1.28 1.96 -7.34
CA ALA A 47 2.28 1.32 -6.50
C ALA A 47 2.90 0.09 -7.18
N ASP A 48 2.08 -0.78 -7.77
CA ASP A 48 2.52 -1.99 -8.46
C ASP A 48 3.36 -1.66 -9.69
N THR A 49 2.97 -0.64 -10.47
CA THR A 49 3.74 -0.16 -11.62
C THR A 49 5.10 0.39 -11.18
N TYR A 50 5.13 1.23 -10.14
CA TYR A 50 6.38 1.78 -9.62
C TYR A 50 7.32 0.67 -9.12
N ALA A 51 6.79 -0.27 -8.33
CA ALA A 51 7.51 -1.44 -7.84
C ALA A 51 8.16 -2.24 -8.98
N ARG A 52 7.43 -2.47 -10.09
CA ARG A 52 7.96 -3.20 -11.26
C ARG A 52 9.07 -2.45 -11.98
N VAL A 53 8.97 -1.13 -12.10
CA VAL A 53 9.94 -0.30 -12.83
C VAL A 53 11.23 -0.13 -12.02
N HIS A 54 11.10 0.05 -10.70
CA HIS A 54 12.22 0.40 -9.83
C HIS A 54 12.76 -0.79 -9.03
N GLY A 55 12.11 -1.96 -9.07
CA GLY A 55 12.54 -3.15 -8.34
C GLY A 55 12.42 -3.01 -6.82
N VAL A 56 11.45 -2.21 -6.36
CA VAL A 56 11.20 -1.90 -4.94
C VAL A 56 9.92 -2.55 -4.45
N ILE A 57 9.74 -2.61 -3.14
CA ILE A 57 8.49 -3.08 -2.52
C ILE A 57 7.66 -1.87 -2.15
N CYS A 58 6.41 -1.83 -2.60
CA CYS A 58 5.47 -0.74 -2.31
C CYS A 58 4.23 -1.25 -1.57
N GLY A 59 3.67 -0.40 -0.71
CA GLY A 59 2.44 -0.66 0.02
C GLY A 59 1.48 0.52 -0.04
N VAL A 60 0.18 0.23 -0.10
CA VAL A 60 -0.91 1.22 -0.05
C VAL A 60 -1.45 1.31 1.37
N TYR A 61 -1.68 2.52 1.86
CA TYR A 61 -2.27 2.81 3.16
C TYR A 61 -3.31 3.93 3.05
N ASN A 62 -4.25 4.01 3.99
CA ASN A 62 -5.17 5.15 4.04
C ASN A 62 -4.41 6.42 4.43
N ALA A 63 -4.80 7.53 3.82
CA ALA A 63 -4.15 8.83 3.98
C ALA A 63 -4.82 9.71 5.03
#